data_AF-A0A382V852-F1
#
_entry.id   AF-A0A382V852-F1
#
_cell.length_a   1.000
_cell.length_b   1.000
_cell.length_c   1.000
_cell.angle_alpha   90.00
_cell.angle_beta   90.00
_cell.angle_gamma   90.00
#
_symmetry.space_group_name_H-M   'P 1'
#
loop_
_entity.id
_entity.type
_entity.pdbx_description
1 polymer ?
#
loop_
_entity_poly.entity_id
_entity_poly.type
_entity_poly.pdbx_seq_one_letter_code
_entity_poly.pdbx_strand_id
1 'polypeptide(L)'
;AGQVGQGDISSAPGSMNHVAFNIPLEKVDEYQTKLEEAGIEATAVLNHDDSETGTSTEITDTTFVRSIYFKDPDGILLEFAAWTRELDSHDVNLEPASVEAASLDS
;
A
#
# COMPACT_ATOMS: atom_id res chain seq x y z
N ALA A 1 -14.51 -3.11 -5.02
CA ALA A 1 -13.25 -2.57 -5.58
C ALA A 1 -13.23 -1.06 -5.34
N GLY A 2 -12.51 -0.61 -4.30
CA GLY A 2 -12.21 0.81 -4.11
C GLY A 2 -11.13 1.19 -5.10
N GLN A 3 -11.43 2.11 -6.01
CA GLN A 3 -10.48 2.56 -7.03
C GLN A 3 -9.48 3.49 -6.35
N VAL A 4 -8.22 3.05 -6.26
CA VAL A 4 -7.11 3.80 -5.68
C VAL A 4 -6.62 4.82 -6.72
N GLY A 5 -6.85 6.12 -6.47
CA GLY A 5 -6.38 7.21 -7.32
C GLY A 5 -7.09 7.28 -8.68
N GLN A 6 -7.21 8.48 -9.23
CA GLN A 6 -7.71 8.66 -10.60
C GLN A 6 -6.61 8.26 -11.59
N GLY A 7 -6.35 6.95 -11.74
CA GLY A 7 -5.34 6.41 -12.67
C GLY A 7 -4.83 5.01 -12.32
N ASP A 8 -4.11 4.40 -13.26
CA ASP A 8 -3.41 3.13 -13.05
C ASP A 8 -2.23 3.34 -12.10
N ILE A 9 -2.17 2.60 -10.98
CA ILE A 9 -1.04 2.62 -10.04
C ILE A 9 0.13 1.78 -10.54
N SER A 10 -0.02 1.05 -11.64
CA SER A 10 1.03 0.18 -12.17
C SER A 10 2.19 0.98 -12.78
N SER A 11 3.41 0.49 -12.53
CA SER A 11 4.65 1.04 -13.07
C SER A 11 5.22 0.08 -14.12
N ALA A 12 6.18 0.54 -14.93
CA ALA A 12 6.80 -0.30 -15.94
C ALA A 12 7.44 -1.56 -15.33
N PRO A 13 7.45 -2.72 -16.03
CA PRO A 13 8.06 -3.94 -15.52
C PRO A 13 9.51 -3.71 -15.05
N GLY A 14 9.82 -4.18 -13.84
CA GLY A 14 11.17 -4.04 -13.24
C GLY A 14 11.47 -2.68 -12.61
N SER A 15 10.51 -1.75 -12.56
CA SER A 15 10.63 -0.49 -11.81
C SER A 15 10.06 -0.60 -10.40
N MET A 16 10.60 0.18 -9.47
CA MET A 16 9.99 0.39 -8.16
C MET A 16 8.66 1.14 -8.34
N ASN A 17 7.57 0.57 -7.83
CA ASN A 17 6.22 1.09 -8.06
C ASN A 17 5.93 2.38 -7.28
N HIS A 18 6.25 2.39 -5.99
CA HIS A 18 6.14 3.54 -5.09
C HIS A 18 7.10 3.39 -3.91
N VAL A 19 7.25 4.46 -3.13
CA VAL A 19 8.00 4.47 -1.87
C VAL A 19 7.06 4.84 -0.73
N ALA A 20 7.05 4.02 0.32
CA ALA A 20 6.24 4.25 1.52
C ALA A 20 7.08 4.82 2.67
N PHE A 21 6.55 5.84 3.35
CA PHE A 21 7.09 6.38 4.59
C PHE A 21 6.25 5.91 5.77
N ASN A 22 6.92 5.33 6.77
CA ASN A 22 6.27 4.95 8.01
C ASN A 22 5.88 6.20 8.82
N ILE A 23 4.61 6.32 9.19
CA ILE A 23 4.08 7.40 10.02
C ILE A 23 3.44 6.85 11.30
N PRO A 24 3.29 7.66 12.37
CA PRO A 24 2.52 7.23 13.55
C PRO A 24 1.06 6.94 13.20
N LEU A 25 0.53 5.84 13.72
CA LEU A 25 -0.84 5.37 13.43
C LEU A 25 -1.92 6.39 13.78
N GLU A 26 -1.75 7.09 14.91
CA GLU A 26 -2.66 8.11 15.40
C GLU A 26 -2.70 9.38 14.54
N LYS A 27 -1.79 9.52 13.56
CA LYS A 27 -1.68 10.69 12.68
C LYS A 27 -2.16 10.45 11.25
N VAL A 28 -2.56 9.23 10.91
CA VAL A 28 -2.97 8.89 9.53
C VAL A 28 -4.07 9.84 9.05
N ASP A 29 -5.16 9.94 9.81
CA ASP A 29 -6.31 10.78 9.43
C ASP A 29 -5.95 12.28 9.40
N GLU A 30 -5.13 12.75 10.34
CA GLU A 30 -4.63 14.13 10.38
C GLU A 30 -3.78 14.46 9.13
N TYR A 31 -2.91 13.54 8.72
CA TYR A 31 -2.02 13.75 7.58
C TYR A 31 -2.77 13.72 6.26
N GLN A 32 -3.79 12.86 6.14
CA GLN A 32 -4.67 12.82 4.98
C GLN A 32 -5.35 14.19 4.78
N THR A 33 -5.95 14.74 5.84
CA THR A 33 -6.60 16.06 5.78
C THR A 33 -5.59 17.15 5.43
N LYS A 34 -4.38 17.12 6.00
CA LYS A 34 -3.33 18.11 5.70
C LYS A 34 -2.86 18.05 4.24
N LEU A 35 -2.81 16.87 3.63
CA LEU A 35 -2.47 16.74 2.21
C LEU A 35 -3.55 17.40 1.34
N GLU A 36 -4.83 17.11 1.61
CA GLU A 36 -5.95 17.72 0.89
C GLU A 36 -6.01 19.24 1.07
N GLU A 37 -5.83 19.74 2.30
CA GLU A 37 -5.80 21.18 2.60
C GLU A 37 -4.63 21.90 1.92
N ALA A 38 -3.52 21.21 1.69
CA ALA A 38 -2.39 21.71 0.92
C ALA A 38 -2.61 21.68 -0.60
N GLY A 39 -3.74 21.17 -1.07
CA GLY A 39 -4.08 21.04 -2.49
C GLY A 39 -3.40 19.86 -3.18
N ILE A 40 -2.91 18.88 -2.42
CA ILE A 40 -2.35 17.64 -2.95
C ILE A 40 -3.49 16.65 -3.17
N GLU A 41 -3.58 16.08 -4.38
CA GLU A 41 -4.52 15.00 -4.68
C GLU A 41 -4.06 13.71 -3.99
N ALA A 42 -4.67 13.42 -2.83
CA ALA A 42 -4.41 12.23 -2.04
C ALA A 42 -5.63 11.29 -2.06
N THR A 43 -5.41 10.00 -1.83
CA THR A 43 -6.51 9.05 -1.62
C THR A 43 -7.19 9.29 -0.27
N ALA A 44 -8.41 8.77 -0.12
CA ALA A 44 -8.92 8.45 1.20
C ALA A 44 -7.96 7.47 1.92
N VAL A 45 -8.06 7.38 3.24
CA VAL A 45 -7.31 6.38 4.00
C VAL A 45 -7.79 4.97 3.60
N LEU A 46 -6.87 4.14 3.15
CA LEU A 46 -7.11 2.74 2.82
C LEU A 46 -6.64 1.85 3.96
N ASN A 47 -7.48 0.90 4.38
CA ASN A 47 -7.13 -0.05 5.43
C ASN A 47 -6.84 -1.40 4.76
N HIS A 48 -5.57 -1.81 4.71
CA HIS A 48 -5.18 -3.11 4.19
C HIS A 48 -5.53 -4.20 5.19
N ASP A 49 -6.26 -5.20 4.72
CA ASP A 49 -6.80 -6.28 5.53
C ASP A 49 -6.94 -7.58 4.72
N ASP A 50 -7.40 -8.65 5.38
CA ASP A 50 -7.52 -9.99 4.78
C ASP A 50 -8.77 -10.16 3.88
N SER A 51 -9.45 -9.07 3.50
CA SER A 51 -10.57 -9.15 2.57
C SER A 51 -10.14 -9.65 1.19
N GLU A 52 -11.08 -10.17 0.39
CA GLU A 52 -10.78 -10.61 -0.99
C GLU A 52 -10.15 -9.51 -1.87
N THR A 53 -10.45 -8.25 -1.55
CA THR A 53 -9.87 -7.08 -2.24
C THR A 53 -8.54 -6.61 -1.65
N GLY A 54 -8.10 -7.17 -0.51
CA GLY A 54 -6.89 -6.77 0.21
C GLY A 54 -6.96 -5.40 0.89
N THR A 55 -8.12 -4.75 0.86
CA THR A 55 -8.37 -3.42 1.42
C THR A 55 -9.84 -3.25 1.79
N SER A 56 -10.10 -2.49 2.85
CA SER A 56 -11.42 -2.10 3.35
C SER A 56 -11.50 -0.57 3.58
N THR A 57 -12.70 -0.01 3.44
CA THR A 57 -12.99 1.40 3.81
C THR A 57 -13.12 1.59 5.32
N GLU A 58 -13.42 0.52 6.05
CA GLU A 58 -13.52 0.50 7.51
C GLU A 58 -12.32 -0.22 8.12
N ILE A 59 -11.94 0.17 9.34
CA ILE A 59 -10.96 -0.59 10.12
C ILE A 59 -11.61 -1.90 10.57
N THR A 60 -10.95 -3.01 10.27
CA THR A 60 -11.37 -4.38 10.60
C THR A 60 -10.37 -5.01 11.59
N ASP A 61 -10.76 -6.13 12.20
CA ASP A 61 -9.89 -6.89 13.11
C ASP A 61 -8.62 -7.41 12.42
N THR A 62 -8.66 -7.56 11.09
CA THR A 62 -7.53 -8.01 10.26
C THR A 62 -6.76 -6.86 9.62
N THR A 63 -7.15 -5.60 9.85
CA THR A 63 -6.40 -4.45 9.32
C THR A 63 -4.99 -4.46 9.88
N PHE A 64 -3.98 -4.53 9.01
CA PHE A 64 -2.56 -4.60 9.39
C PHE A 64 -1.76 -3.35 8.96
N VAL A 65 -2.21 -2.63 7.92
CA VAL A 65 -1.66 -1.33 7.48
C VAL A 65 -2.78 -0.36 7.16
N ARG A 66 -2.61 0.91 7.55
CA ARG A 66 -3.42 2.03 7.05
C ARG A 66 -2.55 2.92 6.16
N SER A 67 -3.04 3.25 4.96
CA SER A 67 -2.25 3.92 3.93
C SER A 67 -2.96 5.11 3.27
N ILE A 68 -2.15 6.08 2.80
CA ILE A 68 -2.58 7.22 1.99
C ILE A 68 -1.61 7.33 0.81
N TYR A 69 -2.13 7.35 -0.41
CA TYR A 69 -1.33 7.49 -1.63
C TYR A 69 -1.47 8.88 -2.22
N PHE A 70 -0.36 9.45 -2.70
CA PHE A 70 -0.32 10.76 -3.37
C PHE A 70 0.92 10.85 -4.27
N LYS A 71 0.96 11.85 -5.15
CA LYS A 71 2.11 12.10 -6.03
C LYS A 71 2.93 13.30 -5.55
N ASP A 72 4.24 13.22 -5.72
CA ASP A 72 5.12 14.37 -5.58
C ASP A 72 5.08 15.28 -6.85
N PRO A 73 5.76 16.43 -6.84
CA PRO A 73 5.79 17.33 -8.00
C PRO A 73 6.39 16.72 -9.28
N ASP A 74 7.21 15.68 -9.16
CA ASP A 74 7.83 14.97 -10.29
C ASP A 74 6.96 13.78 -10.78
N GLY A 75 5.83 13.52 -10.11
CA GLY A 75 4.86 12.48 -10.45
C GLY A 75 5.17 11.11 -9.85
N ILE A 76 6.14 11.02 -8.93
CA ILE A 76 6.48 9.78 -8.22
C ILE A 76 5.34 9.45 -7.26
N LEU A 77 4.87 8.20 -7.29
CA LEU A 77 3.87 7.72 -6.35
C LEU A 77 4.51 7.49 -4.98
N LEU A 78 3.99 8.17 -3.96
CA LEU A 78 4.41 8.07 -2.58
C LEU A 78 3.25 7.53 -1.73
N GLU A 79 3.62 6.88 -0.63
CA GLU A 79 2.67 6.37 0.36
C GLU A 79 3.06 6.86 1.76
N PHE A 80 2.08 7.31 2.53
CA PHE A 80 2.18 7.31 3.98
C PHE A 80 1.51 6.06 4.52
N ALA A 81 2.26 5.25 5.26
CA ALA A 81 1.80 3.97 5.78
C ALA A 81 1.99 3.91 7.30
N ALA A 82 1.03 3.32 8.00
CA ALA A 82 1.13 3.02 9.42
C ALA A 82 0.76 1.57 9.67
N TRP A 83 1.66 0.84 10.34
CA TRP A 83 1.35 -0.48 10.88
C TRP A 83 0.36 -0.35 12.04
N THR A 84 -0.67 -1.19 12.06
CA THR A 84 -1.63 -1.27 13.17
C THR A 84 -1.21 -2.28 14.24
N ARG A 85 -0.37 -3.24 13.85
CA ARG A 85 0.20 -4.30 14.68
C ARG A 85 1.57 -4.72 14.13
N GLU A 86 2.34 -5.43 14.94
CA GLU A 86 3.53 -6.13 14.43
C GLU A 86 3.11 -7.30 13.51
N LEU A 87 3.96 -7.60 12.53
CA LEU A 87 3.81 -8.79 11.71
C LEU A 87 4.33 -10.01 12.47
N ASP A 88 3.63 -11.13 12.35
CA ASP A 88 4.00 -12.39 12.95
C ASP A 88 3.90 -13.57 11.96
N SER A 89 4.05 -14.79 12.45
CA SER A 89 4.02 -15.99 11.60
C SER A 89 2.71 -16.20 10.84
N HIS A 90 1.59 -15.65 11.30
CA HIS A 90 0.29 -15.75 10.63
C HIS A 90 0.21 -14.87 9.37
N ASP A 91 1.13 -13.92 9.20
CA ASP A 91 1.20 -13.08 7.99
C ASP A 91 1.91 -13.79 6.81
N VAL A 92 2.50 -14.96 7.06
CA VAL A 92 3.13 -15.79 6.03
C VAL A 92 2.09 -16.78 5.50
N ASN A 93 1.29 -16.32 4.54
CA ASN A 93 0.16 -17.09 3.99
C ASN A 93 0.44 -17.73 2.62
N LEU A 94 1.67 -17.63 2.12
CA LEU A 94 2.09 -18.19 0.84
C LEU A 94 3.43 -18.90 0.99
N GLU A 95 3.51 -20.09 0.38
CA GLU A 95 4.77 -20.80 0.22
C GLU A 95 5.72 -19.99 -0.69
N PRO A 96 7.03 -19.93 -0.38
CA PRO A 96 7.99 -19.25 -1.23
C PRO A 96 7.94 -19.76 -2.67
N ALA A 97 7.86 -18.86 -3.63
CA ALA A 97 7.94 -19.23 -5.04
C ALA A 97 9.37 -19.73 -5.35
N SER A 98 9.50 -20.99 -5.77
CA SER A 98 10.72 -21.54 -6.33
C SER A 98 10.68 -21.51 -7.84
N VAL A 99 11.75 -21.07 -8.49
CA VAL A 99 11.97 -21.38 -9.91
C VAL A 99 12.44 -22.83 -10.00
N GLU A 100 11.78 -23.67 -10.80
CA GLU A 100 12.44 -24.90 -11.24
C GLU A 100 13.67 -24.49 -12.05
N ALA A 101 14.83 -25.08 -11.74
CA ALA A 101 16.04 -24.82 -12.50
C ALA A 101 15.75 -25.11 -13.97
N ALA A 102 15.77 -24.08 -14.80
CA ALA A 102 15.59 -24.24 -16.24
C ALA A 102 16.55 -25.31 -16.72
N SER A 103 16.03 -26.39 -17.30
CA SER A 103 16.83 -27.40 -17.96
C SER A 103 17.64 -26.69 -19.04
N LEU A 104 18.95 -26.56 -18.79
CA LEU A 104 19.92 -26.09 -19.76
C LEU A 104 19.97 -27.15 -20.86
N ASP A 105 19.20 -26.94 -21.93
CA ASP A 105 19.33 -27.73 -23.14
C ASP A 105 20.77 -27.56 -23.64
N SER A 106 21.49 -28.69 -23.74
CA SER A 106 22.92 -28.76 -24.08
C SER A 106 23.11 -28.92 -25.58
#